data_AF-A0A5K1VDA3-F1
#
_entry.id   AF-A0A5K1VDA3-F1
#
_cell.length_a   1.000
_cell.length_b   1.000
_cell.length_c   1.000
_cell.angle_alpha   90.00
_cell.angle_beta   90.00
_cell.angle_gamma   90.00
#
_symmetry.space_group_name_H-M   'P 1'
#
loop_
_entity.id
_entity.type
_entity.pdbx_description
1 polymer ?
#
loop_
_entity_poly.entity_id
_entity_poly.type
_entity_poly.pdbx_seq_one_letter_code
_entity_poly.pdbx_strand_id
1 'polypeptide(L)'
;MATVARITHGPLERCLLIILLFILTGVQCKRVEHGVRRGHLRVCGIPTDRRPLGVVQTVDHWSIRLDGKRKGGRDGRGKSCSNFSFLKSAVRRSPEWRLEQEGSAQCGSRTSGGCACKNMAQSGGTPKEGEKILYLVSPRGFCKGVSRAIDTVEECLQMFKPPIYVKHKIVHNDIVCKRLEEKGAVFIEDINEVPDGNILIYSAHGISPQIRELAKKKKLIEIDATCPLVNKVHMYVQMKAKEGYKIILIGYKNHVEVIGTFNEAPESTYVVQNVEQIDDLPFTEKDKLFYVTQTTLSMDDCSLIVKRLKEKFPQIETIPSGSICYATTNRQTALNQICQQCDLTIVVGSQSSSNAKKLAYSSELRNTPAVLVNSVDDFDFSSLRDVKTIALTSAASTPEELTQKFVEVLTKEPFHYTLRLFEPVQENVPKWKLPKNLLGLIEERRREQGPQDSQDSQDSQDSQDSQV
;
A
#
# COMPACT_ATOMS: atom_id res chain seq x y z
N MET A 1 1.03 22.94 -67.50
CA MET A 1 -0.24 23.69 -67.48
C MET A 1 -1.16 23.00 -66.48
N ALA A 2 -1.70 23.77 -65.53
CA ALA A 2 -2.37 23.28 -64.34
C ALA A 2 -3.74 22.64 -64.63
N THR A 3 -4.02 21.51 -63.98
CA THR A 3 -5.37 20.97 -63.83
C THR A 3 -5.63 20.82 -62.34
N VAL A 4 -6.42 21.74 -61.77
CA VAL A 4 -6.85 21.71 -60.37
C VAL A 4 -8.09 20.82 -60.26
N ALA A 5 -7.94 19.65 -59.64
CA ALA A 5 -9.07 18.82 -59.25
C ALA A 5 -9.72 19.41 -58.00
N ARG A 6 -10.99 19.85 -58.10
CA ARG A 6 -11.82 20.20 -56.95
C ARG A 6 -12.30 18.92 -56.28
N ILE A 7 -11.81 18.63 -55.09
CA ILE A 7 -12.38 17.61 -54.21
C ILE A 7 -13.45 18.29 -53.34
N THR A 8 -14.71 17.90 -53.51
CA THR A 8 -15.82 18.35 -52.66
C THR A 8 -15.98 17.38 -51.50
N HIS A 9 -15.57 17.80 -50.30
CA HIS A 9 -15.78 17.03 -49.07
C HIS A 9 -17.25 17.11 -48.59
N GLY A 10 -17.80 15.97 -48.18
CA GLY A 10 -19.15 15.84 -47.66
C GLY A 10 -19.32 16.44 -46.24
N PRO A 11 -20.56 16.59 -45.76
CA PRO A 11 -20.86 17.27 -44.50
C PRO A 11 -20.21 16.61 -43.26
N LEU A 12 -19.98 15.30 -43.27
CA LEU A 12 -19.31 14.59 -42.17
C LEU A 12 -17.80 14.90 -42.08
N GLU A 13 -17.12 15.03 -43.22
CA GLU A 13 -15.69 15.35 -43.27
C GLU A 13 -15.41 16.80 -42.86
N ARG A 14 -16.36 17.72 -43.12
CA ARG A 14 -16.31 19.10 -42.60
C ARG A 14 -16.43 19.16 -41.08
N CYS A 15 -17.28 18.33 -40.48
CA CYS A 15 -17.39 18.24 -39.02
C CYS A 15 -16.11 17.70 -38.37
N LEU A 16 -15.49 16.68 -38.97
CA LEU A 16 -14.21 16.14 -38.50
C LEU A 16 -13.06 17.16 -38.60
N LEU A 17 -13.00 17.95 -39.68
CA LEU A 17 -11.98 19.00 -39.83
C LEU A 17 -12.15 20.14 -38.80
N ILE A 18 -13.40 20.51 -38.47
CA ILE A 18 -13.70 21.54 -37.45
C ILE A 18 -13.35 21.03 -36.05
N ILE A 19 -13.66 19.77 -35.73
CA ILE A 19 -13.28 19.17 -34.44
C ILE A 19 -11.75 19.08 -34.31
N LEU A 20 -11.04 18.72 -35.39
CA LEU A 20 -9.58 18.70 -35.39
C LEU A 20 -8.97 20.10 -35.21
N LEU A 21 -9.57 21.14 -35.81
CA LEU A 21 -9.15 22.53 -35.61
C LEU A 21 -9.38 23.01 -34.18
N PHE A 22 -10.50 22.64 -33.55
CA PHE A 22 -10.79 22.98 -32.15
C PHE A 22 -9.86 22.28 -31.16
N ILE A 23 -9.42 21.05 -31.46
CA ILE A 23 -8.46 20.32 -30.62
C ILE A 23 -7.04 20.90 -30.80
N LEU A 24 -6.69 21.40 -31.99
CA LEU A 24 -5.36 21.94 -32.28
C LEU A 24 -5.17 23.41 -31.85
N THR A 25 -6.24 24.20 -31.66
CA THR A 25 -6.15 25.61 -31.21
C THR A 25 -6.47 25.81 -29.72
N GLY A 26 -6.62 24.74 -28.94
CA GLY A 26 -7.02 24.79 -27.54
C GLY A 26 -5.89 24.99 -26.52
N VAL A 27 -4.95 25.91 -26.75
CA VAL A 27 -4.01 26.39 -25.70
C VAL A 27 -3.76 27.88 -25.87
N GLN A 28 -4.41 28.69 -25.02
CA GLN A 28 -3.95 29.96 -24.42
C GLN A 28 -5.13 30.92 -24.19
N CYS A 29 -5.56 31.08 -22.93
CA CYS A 29 -5.71 32.43 -22.40
C CYS A 29 -5.72 32.47 -20.86
N LYS A 30 -5.02 33.48 -20.34
CA LYS A 30 -4.77 33.81 -18.94
C LYS A 30 -5.99 34.47 -18.29
N ARG A 31 -6.14 34.20 -16.98
CA ARG A 31 -6.41 35.14 -15.86
C ARG A 31 -7.16 36.45 -16.20
N VAL A 32 -8.40 36.57 -15.74
CA VAL A 32 -9.04 37.86 -15.40
C VAL A 32 -9.88 37.67 -14.13
N GLU A 33 -9.55 38.44 -13.10
CA GLU A 33 -10.39 38.69 -11.92
C GLU A 33 -11.47 39.72 -12.26
N HIS A 34 -12.70 39.51 -11.79
CA HIS A 34 -13.49 40.45 -10.98
C HIS A 34 -14.94 39.96 -10.85
N GLY A 35 -15.47 40.07 -9.63
CA GLY A 35 -16.78 39.56 -9.25
C GLY A 35 -17.94 40.44 -9.65
N VAL A 36 -19.14 39.85 -9.71
CA VAL A 36 -20.42 40.55 -9.58
C VAL A 36 -21.43 39.65 -8.86
N ARG A 37 -22.21 40.31 -8.00
CA ARG A 37 -23.22 39.83 -7.07
C ARG A 37 -24.49 39.25 -7.73
N ARG A 38 -25.17 38.40 -6.93
CA ARG A 38 -26.62 38.13 -6.81
C ARG A 38 -27.53 38.57 -7.97
N GLY A 39 -28.21 37.59 -8.59
CA GLY A 39 -29.40 37.82 -9.40
C GLY A 39 -30.24 36.54 -9.53
N HIS A 40 -31.43 36.55 -8.95
CA HIS A 40 -32.47 35.52 -9.04
C HIS A 40 -32.79 35.15 -10.50
N LEU A 41 -32.85 33.85 -10.82
CA LEU A 41 -33.65 33.38 -11.95
C LEU A 41 -35.00 32.89 -11.41
N ARG A 42 -36.07 33.65 -11.70
CA ARG A 42 -37.46 33.18 -11.64
C ARG A 42 -37.74 32.34 -12.87
N VAL A 43 -38.32 31.15 -12.69
CA VAL A 43 -39.02 30.42 -13.74
C VAL A 43 -40.49 30.32 -13.31
N CYS A 44 -41.36 31.09 -13.97
CA CYS A 44 -42.81 30.89 -14.01
C CYS A 44 -43.13 30.45 -15.45
N GLY A 45 -43.97 29.46 -15.79
CA GLY A 45 -44.71 28.47 -15.03
C GLY A 45 -45.68 27.71 -15.97
N ILE A 46 -45.85 26.39 -15.71
CA ILE A 46 -47.12 25.61 -15.65
C ILE A 46 -47.77 25.19 -17.01
N PRO A 47 -48.53 24.05 -17.14
CA PRO A 47 -49.06 23.10 -16.12
C PRO A 47 -48.73 21.60 -16.31
N THR A 48 -48.36 20.88 -15.24
CA THR A 48 -49.18 19.97 -14.39
C THR A 48 -49.73 18.71 -15.06
N ASP A 49 -49.20 17.53 -14.68
CA ASP A 49 -50.07 16.51 -14.10
C ASP A 49 -49.33 15.39 -13.32
N ARG A 50 -49.92 15.05 -12.16
CA ARG A 50 -49.74 13.90 -11.25
C ARG A 50 -48.71 13.97 -10.11
N ARG A 51 -49.25 13.56 -8.94
CA ARG A 51 -48.81 13.72 -7.54
C ARG A 51 -47.69 12.76 -7.10
N PRO A 52 -47.02 13.06 -5.97
CA PRO A 52 -45.99 12.22 -5.36
C PRO A 52 -46.59 11.16 -4.41
N LEU A 53 -46.03 9.96 -4.45
CA LEU A 53 -46.11 8.88 -3.45
C LEU A 53 -44.68 8.34 -3.41
N GLY A 54 -44.00 8.08 -2.30
CA GLY A 54 -44.30 8.02 -0.89
C GLY A 54 -43.04 7.41 -0.25
N VAL A 55 -42.81 7.71 1.02
CA VAL A 55 -41.76 7.17 1.88
C VAL A 55 -41.69 5.65 1.79
N VAL A 56 -40.51 5.08 1.53
CA VAL A 56 -40.29 3.63 1.73
C VAL A 56 -39.64 3.44 3.10
N GLN A 57 -40.47 3.02 4.05
CA GLN A 57 -40.07 2.41 5.30
C GLN A 57 -39.45 1.03 5.05
N THR A 58 -38.47 0.70 5.89
CA THR A 58 -37.90 -0.63 6.11
C THR A 58 -38.99 -1.66 6.40
N VAL A 59 -38.88 -2.85 5.81
CA VAL A 59 -39.70 -4.01 6.17
C VAL A 59 -38.79 -5.18 6.49
N ASP A 60 -38.85 -5.61 7.74
CA ASP A 60 -38.25 -6.83 8.28
C ASP A 60 -39.01 -8.09 7.84
N HIS A 61 -38.26 -9.20 7.83
CA HIS A 61 -38.68 -10.60 7.91
C HIS A 61 -39.54 -11.21 6.78
N TRP A 62 -38.94 -12.17 6.06
CA TRP A 62 -39.65 -13.32 5.51
C TRP A 62 -38.99 -14.62 5.98
N SER A 63 -39.76 -15.42 6.72
CA SER A 63 -39.49 -16.81 7.06
C SER A 63 -40.18 -17.73 6.05
N ILE A 64 -39.42 -18.64 5.42
CA ILE A 64 -39.97 -19.66 4.52
C ILE A 64 -40.26 -20.95 5.32
N ARG A 65 -41.52 -21.39 5.28
CA ARG A 65 -41.99 -22.71 5.73
C ARG A 65 -41.61 -23.76 4.69
N LEU A 66 -40.97 -24.84 5.12
CA LEU A 66 -40.78 -26.05 4.31
C LEU A 66 -41.89 -27.05 4.64
N ASP A 67 -42.79 -27.30 3.69
CA ASP A 67 -43.68 -28.45 3.67
C ASP A 67 -43.25 -29.40 2.55
N GLY A 68 -42.94 -30.65 2.89
CA GLY A 68 -42.44 -31.64 1.94
C GLY A 68 -42.64 -33.06 2.42
N LYS A 69 -43.79 -33.64 2.04
CA LYS A 69 -44.27 -35.00 2.33
C LYS A 69 -43.29 -36.10 1.87
N ARG A 70 -43.15 -37.13 2.70
CA ARG A 70 -42.56 -38.45 2.35
C ARG A 70 -43.50 -39.26 1.46
N LYS A 71 -42.97 -39.88 0.39
CA LYS A 71 -43.37 -41.19 -0.12
C LYS A 71 -42.14 -41.91 -0.69
N GLY A 72 -42.01 -43.20 -0.37
CA GLY A 72 -40.87 -44.04 -0.71
C GLY A 72 -41.03 -44.87 -1.98
N GLY A 73 -40.00 -45.67 -2.27
CA GLY A 73 -40.01 -46.73 -3.29
C GLY A 73 -38.61 -47.29 -3.56
N ARG A 74 -38.47 -48.60 -3.30
CA ARG A 74 -37.35 -49.56 -3.53
C ARG A 74 -36.99 -49.67 -5.04
N ASP A 75 -35.93 -50.32 -5.55
CA ASP A 75 -34.97 -51.34 -5.12
C ASP A 75 -33.81 -51.35 -6.16
N GLY A 76 -32.62 -51.86 -5.82
CA GLY A 76 -31.58 -52.16 -6.83
C GLY A 76 -30.22 -52.54 -6.25
N ARG A 77 -29.96 -53.85 -6.12
CA ARG A 77 -28.80 -54.49 -5.47
C ARG A 77 -27.55 -54.55 -6.37
N GLY A 78 -26.37 -54.50 -5.77
CA GLY A 78 -25.14 -55.02 -6.40
C GLY A 78 -23.81 -54.67 -5.69
N LYS A 79 -23.45 -55.45 -4.66
CA LYS A 79 -22.11 -55.97 -4.22
C LYS A 79 -20.83 -55.20 -4.64
N SER A 80 -19.75 -55.02 -3.86
CA SER A 80 -19.30 -55.52 -2.54
C SER A 80 -17.88 -54.98 -2.28
N CYS A 81 -17.60 -54.53 -1.04
CA CYS A 81 -16.30 -54.49 -0.32
C CYS A 81 -15.14 -53.61 -0.88
N SER A 82 -14.31 -52.90 -0.10
CA SER A 82 -14.03 -52.89 1.35
C SER A 82 -13.07 -51.71 1.68
N ASN A 83 -13.09 -51.27 2.95
CA ASN A 83 -12.06 -50.52 3.69
C ASN A 83 -11.92 -49.00 3.47
N PHE A 84 -12.60 -48.19 4.31
CA PHE A 84 -12.02 -47.61 5.54
C PHE A 84 -13.03 -46.63 6.16
N SER A 85 -13.55 -47.00 7.33
CA SER A 85 -14.32 -46.16 8.22
C SER A 85 -13.38 -45.25 9.01
N PHE A 86 -13.59 -43.94 9.00
CA PHE A 86 -13.47 -43.04 10.18
C PHE A 86 -13.76 -41.60 9.74
N LEU A 87 -15.00 -41.13 9.93
CA LEU A 87 -15.34 -39.71 10.15
C LEU A 87 -16.86 -39.56 10.35
N LYS A 88 -17.29 -39.74 11.61
CA LYS A 88 -18.49 -39.10 12.13
C LYS A 88 -18.14 -38.51 13.49
N SER A 89 -17.98 -37.20 13.56
CA SER A 89 -18.52 -36.34 14.61
C SER A 89 -17.96 -34.92 14.50
N ALA A 90 -18.74 -33.98 15.02
CA ALA A 90 -18.43 -32.55 15.21
C ALA A 90 -18.65 -31.62 14.00
N VAL A 91 -19.92 -31.36 13.71
CA VAL A 91 -20.38 -29.99 13.47
C VAL A 91 -19.97 -29.16 14.69
N ARG A 92 -19.03 -28.22 14.55
CA ARG A 92 -18.76 -27.18 15.55
C ARG A 92 -18.95 -25.81 14.91
N ARG A 93 -19.75 -25.00 15.61
CA ARG A 93 -20.12 -23.62 15.32
C ARG A 93 -18.89 -22.71 15.20
N SER A 94 -19.06 -21.62 14.46
CA SER A 94 -18.16 -20.47 14.35
C SER A 94 -17.78 -19.91 15.73
N PRO A 95 -16.53 -19.47 15.97
CA PRO A 95 -16.18 -18.80 17.21
C PRO A 95 -16.70 -17.35 17.18
N GLU A 96 -17.61 -17.03 18.09
CA GLU A 96 -17.83 -15.68 18.58
C GLU A 96 -16.61 -15.27 19.40
N TRP A 97 -15.98 -14.14 19.07
CA TRP A 97 -14.91 -13.56 19.88
C TRP A 97 -15.56 -12.82 21.05
N ARG A 98 -15.39 -13.33 22.27
CA ARG A 98 -15.73 -12.63 23.52
C ARG A 98 -14.44 -12.44 24.30
N LEU A 99 -14.11 -11.19 24.59
CA LEU A 99 -12.97 -10.79 25.42
C LEU A 99 -13.31 -11.05 26.89
N GLU A 100 -12.57 -11.94 27.53
CA GLU A 100 -12.48 -12.03 29.00
C GLU A 100 -11.13 -11.46 29.43
N GLN A 101 -11.17 -10.50 30.36
CA GLN A 101 -10.01 -9.96 31.04
C GLN A 101 -9.73 -10.80 32.29
N GLU A 102 -8.54 -11.39 32.40
CA GLU A 102 -7.99 -11.79 33.69
C GLU A 102 -6.48 -11.49 33.77
N GLY A 103 -6.13 -10.57 34.67
CA GLY A 103 -5.32 -10.86 35.87
C GLY A 103 -3.88 -11.38 35.71
N SER A 104 -2.93 -10.45 35.87
CA SER A 104 -1.66 -10.55 36.61
C SER A 104 -0.74 -11.77 36.41
N ALA A 105 0.46 -11.52 35.87
CA ALA A 105 1.65 -12.34 36.15
C ALA A 105 2.91 -11.48 36.26
N GLN A 106 3.75 -11.84 37.24
CA GLN A 106 4.85 -11.08 37.82
C GLN A 106 6.08 -10.92 36.91
N CYS A 107 6.76 -9.79 37.15
CA CYS A 107 8.03 -9.34 36.59
C CYS A 107 9.21 -10.22 37.02
N GLY A 108 10.07 -10.57 36.06
CA GLY A 108 11.41 -11.12 36.28
C GLY A 108 12.44 -10.29 35.50
N SER A 109 13.26 -9.54 36.23
CA SER A 109 14.32 -8.66 35.72
C SER A 109 15.53 -9.41 35.15
N ARG A 110 16.13 -8.89 34.07
CA ARG A 110 17.60 -8.82 33.88
C ARG A 110 17.97 -7.89 32.72
N THR A 111 19.13 -7.26 32.86
CA THR A 111 19.60 -5.98 32.30
C THR A 111 20.53 -6.10 31.09
N SER A 112 20.81 -4.93 30.49
CA SER A 112 21.84 -4.53 29.49
C SER A 112 21.30 -4.35 28.07
N GLY A 113 21.55 -3.27 27.32
CA GLY A 113 22.13 -1.95 27.54
C GLY A 113 21.95 -1.19 26.22
N GLY A 114 21.63 0.11 26.25
CA GLY A 114 21.52 0.91 25.01
C GLY A 114 20.62 2.14 25.08
N CYS A 115 21.26 3.30 24.82
CA CYS A 115 20.76 4.58 24.34
C CYS A 115 19.63 5.32 25.11
N ALA A 116 19.95 6.55 25.52
CA ALA A 116 19.14 7.43 26.35
C ALA A 116 17.92 7.98 25.60
N CYS A 117 16.81 7.24 25.62
CA CYS A 117 15.43 7.72 25.37
C CYS A 117 14.41 6.82 26.10
N LYS A 118 14.73 6.34 27.30
CA LYS A 118 13.80 5.55 28.14
C LYS A 118 13.57 6.28 29.44
N ASN A 119 12.59 7.19 29.47
CA ASN A 119 11.87 7.60 30.68
C ASN A 119 10.71 8.56 30.34
N MET A 120 9.85 8.18 29.39
CA MET A 120 8.51 8.78 29.23
C MET A 120 7.49 7.72 28.79
N ALA A 121 7.41 6.62 29.54
CA ALA A 121 6.33 5.66 29.38
C ALA A 121 5.69 5.42 30.74
N GLN A 122 4.35 5.51 30.75
CA GLN A 122 3.41 5.27 31.86
C GLN A 122 3.09 6.48 32.76
N SER A 123 2.29 7.40 32.23
CA SER A 123 1.26 8.04 33.04
C SER A 123 -0.08 7.95 32.30
N GLY A 124 -0.74 6.80 32.42
CA GLY A 124 -2.11 6.57 31.96
C GLY A 124 -3.14 7.29 32.85
N GLY A 125 -2.95 8.59 33.08
CA GLY A 125 -3.93 9.44 33.72
C GLY A 125 -5.04 9.80 32.74
N THR A 126 -6.27 9.90 33.23
CA THR A 126 -7.37 10.53 32.51
C THR A 126 -6.93 11.95 32.10
N PRO A 127 -7.16 12.37 30.85
CA PRO A 127 -6.81 13.72 30.40
C PRO A 127 -7.35 14.77 31.36
N LYS A 128 -6.53 15.77 31.71
CA LYS A 128 -7.03 16.93 32.45
C LYS A 128 -7.95 17.74 31.55
N GLU A 129 -8.93 18.42 32.13
CA GLU A 129 -9.82 19.29 31.37
C GLU A 129 -9.02 20.38 30.64
N GLY A 130 -9.18 20.47 29.31
CA GLY A 130 -8.43 21.39 28.47
C GLY A 130 -7.06 20.88 27.99
N GLU A 131 -6.64 19.66 28.37
CA GLU A 131 -5.38 19.06 27.89
C GLU A 131 -5.45 18.75 26.38
N LYS A 132 -4.45 19.21 25.62
CA LYS A 132 -4.23 18.81 24.24
C LYS A 132 -3.35 17.57 24.19
N ILE A 133 -3.71 16.55 23.41
CA ILE A 133 -2.99 15.27 23.35
C ILE A 133 -2.57 14.94 21.93
N LEU A 134 -1.31 14.54 21.77
CA LEU A 134 -0.76 13.97 20.55
C LEU A 134 -0.54 12.47 20.75
N TYR A 135 -1.39 11.64 20.15
CA TYR A 135 -1.20 10.20 20.09
C TYR A 135 -0.23 9.85 18.95
N LEU A 136 0.97 9.42 19.31
CA LEU A 136 1.94 8.90 18.36
C LEU A 136 1.71 7.40 18.17
N VAL A 137 1.16 7.04 17.01
CA VAL A 137 0.67 5.69 16.71
C VAL A 137 1.83 4.74 16.35
N SER A 138 1.74 3.50 16.82
CA SER A 138 2.68 2.42 16.51
C SER A 138 1.92 1.13 16.12
N PRO A 139 2.34 0.41 15.07
CA PRO A 139 3.48 0.70 14.21
C PRO A 139 3.20 1.82 13.19
N ARG A 140 4.28 2.47 12.75
CA ARG A 140 4.30 3.55 11.74
C ARG A 140 5.64 3.52 10.98
N GLY A 141 5.81 4.41 10.01
CA GLY A 141 7.09 4.59 9.32
C GLY A 141 7.52 3.38 8.50
N PHE A 142 8.82 3.22 8.26
CA PHE A 142 9.35 2.17 7.37
C PHE A 142 8.90 0.75 7.69
N CYS A 143 8.45 0.02 6.67
CA CYS A 143 8.31 -1.43 6.74
C CYS A 143 9.62 -2.12 6.31
N LYS A 144 9.74 -3.43 6.55
CA LYS A 144 10.98 -4.16 6.22
C LYS A 144 11.28 -4.21 4.72
N GLY A 145 10.26 -4.22 3.87
CA GLY A 145 10.43 -4.20 2.43
C GLY A 145 11.04 -2.90 1.94
N VAL A 146 10.62 -1.78 2.52
CA VAL A 146 11.13 -0.43 2.23
C VAL A 146 12.57 -0.28 2.69
N SER A 147 12.88 -0.61 3.95
CA SER A 147 14.27 -0.48 4.45
C SER A 147 15.22 -1.35 3.63
N ARG A 148 14.88 -2.63 3.39
CA ARG A 148 15.68 -3.51 2.53
C ARG A 148 15.94 -2.89 1.14
N ALA A 149 14.96 -2.24 0.55
CA ALA A 149 15.09 -1.67 -0.79
C ALA A 149 15.98 -0.42 -0.80
N ILE A 150 15.84 0.45 0.20
CA ILE A 150 16.73 1.60 0.39
C ILE A 150 18.16 1.13 0.64
N ASP A 151 18.36 0.21 1.60
CA ASP A 151 19.65 -0.38 1.92
C ASP A 151 20.31 -0.98 0.66
N THR A 152 19.52 -1.64 -0.21
CA THR A 152 20.03 -2.20 -1.48
C THR A 152 20.64 -1.13 -2.38
N VAL A 153 19.99 0.03 -2.52
CA VAL A 153 20.51 1.14 -3.33
C VAL A 153 21.73 1.76 -2.67
N GLU A 154 21.69 1.99 -1.36
CA GLU A 154 22.81 2.59 -0.62
C GLU A 154 24.07 1.72 -0.68
N GLU A 155 23.93 0.40 -0.50
CA GLU A 155 25.04 -0.55 -0.63
C GLU A 155 25.61 -0.55 -2.05
N CYS A 156 24.75 -0.50 -3.08
CA CYS A 156 25.24 -0.39 -4.46
C CYS A 156 26.01 0.90 -4.70
N LEU A 157 25.58 2.03 -4.15
CA LEU A 157 26.27 3.33 -4.27
C LEU A 157 27.59 3.36 -3.50
N GLN A 158 27.72 2.61 -2.41
CA GLN A 158 29.00 2.42 -1.70
C GLN A 158 29.93 1.49 -2.48
N MET A 159 29.37 0.47 -3.13
CA MET A 159 30.15 -0.55 -3.80
C MET A 159 30.63 -0.14 -5.19
N PHE A 160 29.79 0.50 -5.96
CA PHE A 160 30.02 0.75 -7.36
C PHE A 160 30.05 2.25 -7.63
N LYS A 161 30.88 2.66 -8.58
CA LYS A 161 30.95 4.06 -8.97
C LYS A 161 29.59 4.49 -9.57
N PRO A 162 29.00 5.60 -9.13
CA PRO A 162 27.82 6.17 -9.78
C PRO A 162 28.01 6.39 -11.29
N PRO A 163 26.94 6.36 -12.10
CA PRO A 163 25.53 6.26 -11.68
C PRO A 163 25.06 4.83 -11.38
N ILE A 164 24.14 4.70 -10.41
CA ILE A 164 23.39 3.46 -10.15
C ILE A 164 21.95 3.62 -10.64
N TYR A 165 21.57 2.88 -11.68
CA TYR A 165 20.25 2.99 -12.27
C TYR A 165 19.22 2.19 -11.47
N VAL A 166 18.05 2.79 -11.24
CA VAL A 166 16.94 2.17 -10.53
C VAL A 166 15.68 2.27 -11.40
N LYS A 167 15.06 1.14 -11.70
CA LYS A 167 13.81 1.09 -12.47
C LYS A 167 12.64 1.48 -11.57
N HIS A 168 11.96 2.58 -11.93
CA HIS A 168 11.01 3.33 -11.09
C HIS A 168 11.66 3.96 -9.86
N LYS A 169 10.94 4.84 -9.16
CA LYS A 169 11.29 5.23 -7.79
C LYS A 169 11.43 3.97 -6.91
N ILE A 170 12.51 3.87 -6.14
CA ILE A 170 12.79 2.69 -5.28
C ILE A 170 11.64 2.42 -4.30
N VAL A 171 11.04 3.50 -3.78
CA VAL A 171 9.84 3.54 -2.94
C VAL A 171 9.05 4.81 -3.25
N HIS A 172 7.74 4.83 -3.00
CA HIS A 172 6.92 6.03 -3.15
C HIS A 172 7.12 7.03 -1.99
N ASN A 173 8.29 7.67 -1.95
CA ASN A 173 8.60 8.82 -1.09
C ASN A 173 9.65 9.71 -1.76
N ASP A 174 9.29 10.97 -2.01
CA ASP A 174 10.11 11.90 -2.79
C ASP A 174 11.37 12.33 -2.06
N ILE A 175 11.32 12.45 -0.73
CA ILE A 175 12.48 12.82 0.10
C ILE A 175 13.52 11.70 0.09
N VAL A 176 13.08 10.44 0.20
CA VAL A 176 13.97 9.27 0.07
C VAL A 176 14.61 9.21 -1.31
N CYS A 177 13.83 9.38 -2.37
CA CYS A 177 14.37 9.33 -3.74
C CYS A 177 15.38 10.46 -3.97
N LYS A 178 15.05 11.70 -3.58
CA LYS A 178 15.95 12.84 -3.72
C LYS A 178 17.31 12.62 -3.02
N ARG A 179 17.30 12.06 -1.81
CA ARG A 179 18.53 11.74 -1.08
C ARG A 179 19.41 10.70 -1.79
N LEU A 180 18.79 9.74 -2.47
CA LEU A 180 19.52 8.73 -3.23
C LEU A 180 20.04 9.30 -4.56
N GLU A 181 19.28 10.19 -5.21
CA GLU A 181 19.73 10.95 -6.39
C GLU A 181 20.97 11.81 -6.06
N GLU A 182 20.94 12.52 -4.94
CA GLU A 182 22.08 13.32 -4.43
C GLU A 182 23.34 12.46 -4.19
N LYS A 183 23.17 11.16 -3.90
CA LYS A 183 24.28 10.19 -3.75
C LYS A 183 24.71 9.54 -5.07
N GLY A 184 23.98 9.76 -6.17
CA GLY A 184 24.31 9.24 -7.50
C GLY A 184 23.41 8.11 -8.03
N ALA A 185 22.25 7.86 -7.41
CA ALA A 185 21.22 7.03 -8.02
C ALA A 185 20.53 7.78 -9.18
N VAL A 186 20.11 7.04 -10.20
CA VAL A 186 19.35 7.57 -11.35
C VAL A 186 18.07 6.75 -11.50
N PHE A 187 16.93 7.35 -11.19
CA PHE A 187 15.63 6.70 -11.36
C PHE A 187 15.17 6.82 -12.80
N ILE A 188 14.90 5.70 -13.46
CA ILE A 188 14.53 5.63 -14.88
C ILE A 188 13.18 4.97 -15.08
N GLU A 189 12.54 5.32 -16.19
CA GLU A 189 11.33 4.66 -16.66
C GLU A 189 11.56 3.86 -17.95
N ASP A 190 12.43 4.28 -18.85
CA ASP A 190 12.82 3.44 -19.98
C ASP A 190 14.13 2.71 -19.69
N ILE A 191 14.12 1.38 -19.76
CA ILE A 191 15.33 0.56 -19.60
C ILE A 191 16.37 0.83 -20.69
N ASN A 192 15.96 1.41 -21.83
CA ASN A 192 16.88 1.84 -22.88
C ASN A 192 17.78 3.00 -22.46
N GLU A 193 17.43 3.74 -21.39
CA GLU A 193 18.27 4.80 -20.82
C GLU A 193 19.50 4.25 -20.09
N VAL A 194 19.52 2.95 -19.76
CA VAL A 194 20.60 2.30 -19.01
C VAL A 194 21.66 1.77 -19.98
N PRO A 195 22.95 2.17 -19.90
CA PRO A 195 24.01 1.59 -20.73
C PRO A 195 24.16 0.07 -20.52
N ASP A 196 24.52 -0.67 -21.57
CA ASP A 196 24.74 -2.12 -21.49
C ASP A 196 25.84 -2.47 -20.46
N GLY A 197 25.68 -3.58 -19.76
CA GLY A 197 26.62 -4.02 -18.71
C GLY A 197 26.51 -3.28 -17.37
N ASN A 198 25.75 -2.19 -17.28
CA ASN A 198 25.60 -1.43 -16.03
C ASN A 198 24.68 -2.13 -15.02
N ILE A 199 24.70 -1.62 -13.78
CA ILE A 199 23.82 -2.05 -12.69
C ILE A 199 22.43 -1.47 -12.90
N LEU A 200 21.42 -2.33 -12.75
CA LEU A 200 20.02 -1.95 -12.71
C LEU A 200 19.34 -2.55 -11.48
N ILE A 201 18.81 -1.70 -10.62
CA ILE A 201 18.04 -2.10 -9.43
C ILE A 201 16.54 -2.07 -9.75
N TYR A 202 15.82 -3.15 -9.45
CA TYR A 202 14.35 -3.16 -9.51
C TYR A 202 13.75 -2.64 -8.21
N SER A 203 12.73 -1.77 -8.29
CA SER A 203 12.11 -1.16 -7.11
C SER A 203 11.44 -2.18 -6.16
N ALA A 204 11.11 -1.73 -4.94
CA ALA A 204 10.42 -2.56 -3.95
C ALA A 204 9.05 -3.09 -4.43
N HIS A 205 8.44 -2.43 -5.42
CA HIS A 205 7.10 -2.71 -5.94
C HIS A 205 7.05 -3.88 -6.92
N GLY A 206 8.20 -4.49 -7.26
CA GLY A 206 8.26 -5.52 -8.29
C GLY A 206 8.47 -4.94 -9.68
N ILE A 207 8.75 -5.84 -10.61
CA ILE A 207 8.89 -5.53 -12.03
C ILE A 207 8.31 -6.68 -12.87
N SER A 208 7.87 -6.38 -14.09
CA SER A 208 7.35 -7.38 -15.00
C SER A 208 8.46 -8.29 -15.58
N PRO A 209 8.14 -9.54 -15.95
CA PRO A 209 9.10 -10.46 -16.58
C PRO A 209 9.75 -9.91 -17.85
N GLN A 210 9.00 -9.14 -18.66
CA GLN A 210 9.48 -8.59 -19.93
C GLN A 210 10.63 -7.59 -19.71
N ILE A 211 10.59 -6.82 -18.62
CA ILE A 211 11.70 -5.91 -18.27
C ILE A 211 12.94 -6.71 -17.86
N ARG A 212 12.77 -7.84 -17.16
CA ARG A 212 13.89 -8.74 -16.82
C ARG A 212 14.52 -9.34 -18.07
N GLU A 213 13.72 -9.72 -19.05
CA GLU A 213 14.24 -10.21 -20.34
C GLU A 213 15.03 -9.15 -21.09
N LEU A 214 14.55 -7.90 -21.09
CA LEU A 214 15.27 -6.78 -21.69
C LEU A 214 16.60 -6.49 -20.97
N ALA A 215 16.60 -6.53 -19.63
CA ALA A 215 17.81 -6.35 -18.83
C ALA A 215 18.87 -7.41 -19.16
N LYS A 216 18.45 -8.67 -19.30
CA LYS A 216 19.34 -9.77 -19.73
C LYS A 216 19.92 -9.56 -21.12
N LYS A 217 19.10 -9.11 -22.09
CA LYS A 217 19.56 -8.80 -23.45
C LYS A 217 20.64 -7.70 -23.46
N LYS A 218 20.46 -6.68 -22.61
CA LYS A 218 21.42 -5.58 -22.39
C LYS A 218 22.60 -5.97 -21.47
N LYS A 219 22.66 -7.24 -21.03
CA LYS A 219 23.68 -7.78 -20.11
C LYS A 219 23.83 -6.95 -18.83
N LEU A 220 22.73 -6.37 -18.35
CA LEU A 220 22.75 -5.57 -17.13
C LEU A 220 22.99 -6.45 -15.90
N ILE A 221 23.64 -5.88 -14.89
CA ILE A 221 23.77 -6.50 -13.56
C ILE A 221 22.46 -6.22 -12.82
N GLU A 222 21.52 -7.16 -12.91
CA GLU A 222 20.20 -7.05 -12.30
C GLU A 222 20.28 -7.19 -10.78
N ILE A 223 19.81 -6.22 -10.00
CA ILE A 223 19.72 -6.30 -8.52
C ILE A 223 18.26 -6.14 -8.11
N ASP A 224 17.69 -7.20 -7.53
CA ASP A 224 16.25 -7.25 -7.28
C ASP A 224 15.87 -6.84 -5.84
N ALA A 225 15.51 -5.57 -5.69
CA ALA A 225 15.05 -5.02 -4.43
C ALA A 225 13.54 -5.25 -4.17
N THR A 226 12.84 -5.99 -5.05
CA THR A 226 11.42 -6.34 -4.87
C THR A 226 11.16 -6.86 -3.46
N CYS A 227 10.12 -6.32 -2.82
CA CYS A 227 9.71 -6.77 -1.50
C CYS A 227 9.36 -8.27 -1.55
N PRO A 228 9.87 -9.12 -0.63
CA PRO A 228 9.55 -10.54 -0.61
C PRO A 228 8.05 -10.86 -0.57
N LEU A 229 7.21 -9.96 -0.03
CA LEU A 229 5.76 -10.13 -0.01
C LEU A 229 5.08 -9.75 -1.32
N VAL A 230 5.68 -8.87 -2.13
CA VAL A 230 5.26 -8.64 -3.53
C VAL A 230 5.66 -9.84 -4.38
N ASN A 231 6.91 -10.32 -4.24
CA ASN A 231 7.38 -11.50 -4.96
C ASN A 231 6.55 -12.75 -4.62
N LYS A 232 6.09 -12.90 -3.36
CA LYS A 232 5.12 -13.94 -2.98
C LYS A 232 3.88 -13.90 -3.88
N VAL A 233 3.28 -12.73 -4.10
CA VAL A 233 2.11 -12.58 -4.97
C VAL A 233 2.46 -12.96 -6.42
N HIS A 234 3.59 -12.49 -6.94
CA HIS A 234 4.07 -12.86 -8.28
C HIS A 234 4.18 -14.39 -8.44
N MET A 235 4.79 -15.08 -7.47
CA MET A 235 4.94 -16.54 -7.51
C MET A 235 3.59 -17.27 -7.49
N TYR A 236 2.62 -16.82 -6.68
CA TYR A 236 1.28 -17.42 -6.69
C TYR A 236 0.56 -17.19 -8.03
N VAL A 237 0.70 -16.01 -8.62
CA VAL A 237 0.13 -15.72 -9.95
C VAL A 237 0.71 -16.65 -11.01
N GLN A 238 2.04 -16.77 -11.09
CA GLN A 238 2.70 -17.68 -12.02
C GLN A 238 2.28 -19.15 -11.80
N MET A 239 2.29 -19.60 -10.54
CA MET A 239 1.95 -20.97 -10.17
C MET A 239 0.51 -21.32 -10.55
N LYS A 240 -0.45 -20.46 -10.17
CA LYS A 240 -1.87 -20.70 -10.43
C LYS A 240 -2.22 -20.58 -11.91
N ALA A 241 -1.56 -19.69 -12.66
CA ALA A 241 -1.71 -19.63 -14.10
C ALA A 241 -1.26 -20.94 -14.78
N LYS A 242 -0.14 -21.53 -14.36
CA LYS A 242 0.35 -22.83 -14.85
C LYS A 242 -0.59 -23.99 -14.49
N GLU A 243 -1.30 -23.89 -13.37
CA GLU A 243 -2.35 -24.84 -12.96
C GLU A 243 -3.69 -24.63 -13.69
N GLY A 244 -3.75 -23.72 -14.67
CA GLY A 244 -4.92 -23.42 -15.48
C GLY A 244 -5.97 -22.52 -14.82
N TYR A 245 -5.62 -21.81 -13.73
CA TYR A 245 -6.54 -20.86 -13.10
C TYR A 245 -6.65 -19.57 -13.91
N LYS A 246 -7.86 -18.96 -13.88
CA LYS A 246 -8.05 -17.53 -14.16
C LYS A 246 -7.83 -16.75 -12.87
N ILE A 247 -7.09 -15.67 -12.98
CA ILE A 247 -6.57 -14.91 -11.84
C ILE A 247 -7.28 -13.56 -11.79
N ILE A 248 -7.92 -13.27 -10.67
CA ILE A 248 -8.52 -11.96 -10.40
C ILE A 248 -7.55 -11.16 -9.51
N LEU A 249 -6.94 -10.12 -10.06
CA LEU A 249 -6.04 -9.22 -9.35
C LEU A 249 -6.81 -7.99 -8.87
N ILE A 250 -7.06 -7.92 -7.56
CA ILE A 250 -7.69 -6.76 -6.93
C ILE A 250 -6.62 -5.69 -6.70
N GLY A 251 -6.72 -4.55 -7.38
CA GLY A 251 -5.75 -3.47 -7.24
C GLY A 251 -5.89 -2.37 -8.28
N TYR A 252 -5.21 -1.24 -8.04
CA TYR A 252 -5.30 -0.08 -8.94
C TYR A 252 -4.54 -0.32 -10.24
N LYS A 253 -5.26 -0.28 -11.38
CA LYS A 253 -4.75 -0.71 -12.70
C LYS A 253 -3.43 -0.03 -13.12
N ASN A 254 -3.25 1.23 -12.75
CA ASN A 254 -2.09 2.04 -13.14
C ASN A 254 -0.97 2.03 -12.07
N HIS A 255 -1.10 1.27 -10.99
CA HIS A 255 -0.06 1.17 -9.97
C HIS A 255 1.04 0.19 -10.41
N VAL A 256 2.31 0.58 -10.25
CA VAL A 256 3.47 -0.21 -10.73
C VAL A 256 3.49 -1.64 -10.18
N GLU A 257 3.10 -1.86 -8.93
CA GLU A 257 2.95 -3.19 -8.33
C GLU A 257 1.90 -4.07 -9.04
N VAL A 258 0.78 -3.47 -9.44
CA VAL A 258 -0.31 -4.17 -10.13
C VAL A 258 0.11 -4.48 -11.57
N ILE A 259 0.78 -3.54 -12.23
CA ILE A 259 1.34 -3.75 -13.58
C ILE A 259 2.39 -4.88 -13.55
N GLY A 260 3.28 -4.89 -12.55
CA GLY A 260 4.27 -5.95 -12.36
C GLY A 260 3.61 -7.32 -12.16
N THR A 261 2.66 -7.40 -11.23
CA THR A 261 1.93 -8.63 -10.90
C THR A 261 1.09 -9.14 -12.08
N PHE A 262 0.38 -8.25 -12.79
CA PHE A 262 -0.44 -8.60 -13.96
C PHE A 262 0.40 -9.27 -15.06
N ASN A 263 1.57 -8.70 -15.33
CA ASN A 263 2.45 -9.17 -16.40
C ASN A 263 3.17 -10.49 -16.08
N GLU A 264 3.01 -11.05 -14.88
CA GLU A 264 3.46 -12.41 -14.58
C GLU A 264 2.62 -13.48 -15.29
N ALA A 265 1.34 -13.19 -15.58
CA ALA A 265 0.46 -14.08 -16.32
C ALA A 265 -0.66 -13.28 -17.05
N PRO A 266 -0.31 -12.43 -18.02
CA PRO A 266 -1.24 -11.46 -18.61
C PRO A 266 -2.44 -12.13 -19.30
N GLU A 267 -2.23 -13.27 -19.96
CA GLU A 267 -3.29 -14.03 -20.66
C GLU A 267 -4.33 -14.68 -19.72
N SER A 268 -4.00 -14.77 -18.43
CA SER A 268 -4.85 -15.41 -17.41
C SER A 268 -5.28 -14.46 -16.31
N THR A 269 -4.86 -13.18 -16.33
CA THR A 269 -5.07 -12.24 -15.23
C THR A 269 -6.07 -11.14 -15.60
N TYR A 270 -6.96 -10.80 -14.67
CA TYR A 270 -8.04 -9.83 -14.83
C TYR A 270 -7.98 -8.86 -13.65
N VAL A 271 -7.82 -7.57 -13.93
CA VAL A 271 -7.70 -6.55 -12.88
C VAL A 271 -9.07 -5.98 -12.52
N VAL A 272 -9.38 -5.94 -11.23
CA VAL A 272 -10.60 -5.32 -10.68
C VAL A 272 -10.25 -4.33 -9.58
N GLN A 273 -11.03 -3.25 -9.47
CA GLN A 273 -10.79 -2.12 -8.57
C GLN A 273 -11.98 -1.83 -7.64
N ASN A 274 -13.17 -2.32 -7.99
CA ASN A 274 -14.41 -2.07 -7.26
C ASN A 274 -15.38 -3.25 -7.40
N VAL A 275 -16.52 -3.15 -6.71
CA VAL A 275 -17.53 -4.22 -6.66
C VAL A 275 -18.29 -4.37 -7.97
N GLU A 276 -18.49 -3.28 -8.71
CA GLU A 276 -19.22 -3.25 -9.99
C GLU A 276 -18.48 -4.07 -11.05
N GLN A 277 -17.15 -3.98 -11.09
CA GLN A 277 -16.31 -4.75 -12.03
C GLN A 277 -16.37 -6.27 -11.79
N ILE A 278 -16.82 -6.72 -10.62
CA ILE A 278 -17.00 -8.15 -10.34
C ILE A 278 -18.16 -8.71 -11.16
N ASP A 279 -19.19 -7.90 -11.42
CA ASP A 279 -20.41 -8.31 -12.11
C ASP A 279 -20.16 -8.58 -13.59
N ASP A 280 -19.20 -7.88 -14.19
CA ASP A 280 -18.83 -8.01 -15.59
C ASP A 280 -17.85 -9.16 -15.87
N LEU A 281 -17.31 -9.83 -14.83
CA LEU A 281 -16.39 -10.94 -15.03
C LEU A 281 -17.08 -12.12 -15.74
N PRO A 282 -16.55 -12.61 -16.88
CA PRO A 282 -17.24 -13.56 -17.78
C PRO A 282 -17.07 -15.03 -17.36
N PHE A 283 -16.72 -15.30 -16.09
CA PHE A 283 -16.44 -16.64 -15.59
C PHE A 283 -17.69 -17.34 -15.07
N THR A 284 -17.60 -18.66 -15.00
CA THR A 284 -18.64 -19.56 -14.51
C THR A 284 -18.12 -20.41 -13.35
N GLU A 285 -19.01 -21.18 -12.72
CA GLU A 285 -18.67 -22.15 -11.67
C GLU A 285 -17.71 -23.28 -12.12
N LYS A 286 -17.57 -23.48 -13.44
CA LYS A 286 -16.66 -24.49 -14.02
C LYS A 286 -15.21 -23.99 -14.09
N ASP A 287 -15.00 -22.67 -14.02
CA ASP A 287 -13.68 -22.08 -14.12
C ASP A 287 -12.93 -22.23 -12.78
N LYS A 288 -11.65 -22.60 -12.88
CA LYS A 288 -10.73 -22.56 -11.74
C LYS A 288 -10.34 -21.10 -11.50
N LEU A 289 -10.82 -20.51 -10.40
CA LEU A 289 -10.61 -19.09 -10.10
C LEU A 289 -9.70 -18.92 -8.88
N PHE A 290 -8.74 -18.00 -8.99
CA PHE A 290 -7.85 -17.63 -7.89
C PHE A 290 -7.78 -16.11 -7.80
N TYR A 291 -7.95 -15.52 -6.63
CA TYR A 291 -7.74 -14.09 -6.47
C TYR A 291 -6.49 -13.77 -5.66
N VAL A 292 -5.85 -12.68 -6.06
CA VAL A 292 -4.75 -12.02 -5.34
C VAL A 292 -5.07 -10.54 -5.21
N THR A 293 -4.35 -9.84 -4.36
CA THR A 293 -4.53 -8.40 -4.17
C THR A 293 -3.21 -7.67 -4.22
N GLN A 294 -3.26 -6.39 -4.57
CA GLN A 294 -2.19 -5.45 -4.26
C GLN A 294 -1.96 -5.43 -2.73
N THR A 295 -0.70 -5.32 -2.32
CA THR A 295 -0.25 -5.47 -0.92
C THR A 295 -0.60 -4.28 -0.02
N THR A 296 -1.01 -3.16 -0.61
CA THR A 296 -1.18 -1.84 0.03
C THR A 296 -2.60 -1.29 0.01
N LEU A 297 -3.60 -2.15 -0.25
CA LEU A 297 -5.01 -1.74 -0.30
C LEU A 297 -5.59 -1.38 1.08
N SER A 298 -6.72 -0.67 1.05
CA SER A 298 -7.60 -0.55 2.22
C SER A 298 -8.15 -1.93 2.58
N MET A 299 -8.03 -2.33 3.84
CA MET A 299 -8.63 -3.57 4.32
C MET A 299 -10.16 -3.52 4.25
N ASP A 300 -10.75 -2.34 4.48
CA ASP A 300 -12.19 -2.10 4.43
C ASP A 300 -12.71 -2.34 2.99
N ASP A 301 -12.14 -1.63 2.00
CA ASP A 301 -12.55 -1.76 0.59
C ASP A 301 -12.29 -3.17 0.04
N CYS A 302 -11.12 -3.73 0.36
CA CYS A 302 -10.75 -5.07 -0.10
C CYS A 302 -11.72 -6.12 0.45
N SER A 303 -12.19 -5.97 1.69
CA SER A 303 -13.18 -6.88 2.27
C SER A 303 -14.51 -6.84 1.54
N LEU A 304 -14.95 -5.65 1.09
CA LEU A 304 -16.17 -5.49 0.28
C LEU A 304 -16.04 -6.18 -1.09
N ILE A 305 -14.92 -5.96 -1.80
CA ILE A 305 -14.66 -6.58 -3.11
C ILE A 305 -14.58 -8.10 -2.97
N VAL A 306 -13.83 -8.60 -1.98
CA VAL A 306 -13.68 -10.05 -1.73
C VAL A 306 -15.02 -10.68 -1.35
N LYS A 307 -15.85 -10.00 -0.55
CA LYS A 307 -17.21 -10.48 -0.23
C LYS A 307 -18.03 -10.66 -1.50
N ARG A 308 -18.13 -9.63 -2.34
CA ARG A 308 -18.86 -9.69 -3.61
C ARG A 308 -18.32 -10.78 -4.54
N LEU A 309 -17.00 -10.93 -4.61
CA LEU A 309 -16.33 -11.95 -5.41
C LEU A 309 -16.68 -13.37 -4.94
N LYS A 310 -16.71 -13.63 -3.63
CA LYS A 310 -17.11 -14.94 -3.06
C LYS A 310 -18.60 -15.21 -3.21
N GLU A 311 -19.45 -14.19 -3.18
CA GLU A 311 -20.88 -14.34 -3.46
C GLU A 311 -21.12 -14.73 -4.92
N LYS A 312 -20.36 -14.16 -5.87
CA LYS A 312 -20.47 -14.51 -7.29
C LYS A 312 -19.78 -15.85 -7.62
N PHE A 313 -18.63 -16.12 -7.00
CA PHE A 313 -17.78 -17.28 -7.26
C PHE A 313 -17.42 -18.01 -5.95
N PRO A 314 -18.33 -18.83 -5.39
CA PRO A 314 -18.10 -19.50 -4.10
C PRO A 314 -16.88 -20.44 -4.07
N GLN A 315 -16.46 -20.94 -5.22
CA GLN A 315 -15.32 -21.86 -5.39
C GLN A 315 -13.96 -21.14 -5.50
N ILE A 316 -13.94 -19.81 -5.48
CA ILE A 316 -12.70 -19.04 -5.69
C ILE A 316 -11.69 -19.25 -4.58
N GLU A 317 -10.45 -19.54 -4.96
CA GLU A 317 -9.32 -19.73 -4.06
C GLU A 317 -8.51 -18.44 -3.88
N THR A 318 -7.67 -18.40 -2.84
CA THR A 318 -6.67 -17.35 -2.65
C THR A 318 -5.48 -17.87 -1.86
N ILE A 319 -4.50 -17.00 -1.66
CA ILE A 319 -3.37 -17.24 -0.76
C ILE A 319 -3.91 -17.39 0.66
N PRO A 320 -3.65 -18.50 1.40
CA PRO A 320 -4.20 -18.72 2.73
C PRO A 320 -3.89 -17.62 3.74
N SER A 321 -2.70 -17.02 3.64
CA SER A 321 -2.27 -15.90 4.49
C SER A 321 -2.63 -14.51 3.93
N GLY A 322 -3.37 -14.45 2.82
CA GLY A 322 -3.69 -13.19 2.13
C GLY A 322 -2.53 -12.58 1.34
N SER A 323 -2.86 -11.49 0.64
CA SER A 323 -1.94 -10.71 -0.19
C SER A 323 -1.64 -9.31 0.38
N ILE A 324 -2.59 -8.67 1.09
CA ILE A 324 -2.31 -7.45 1.87
C ILE A 324 -1.22 -7.77 2.91
N CYS A 325 -0.15 -6.98 2.91
CA CYS A 325 1.01 -7.29 3.73
C CYS A 325 0.82 -6.89 5.20
N TYR A 326 1.59 -7.52 6.09
CA TYR A 326 1.54 -7.27 7.54
C TYR A 326 1.68 -5.78 7.87
N ALA A 327 2.55 -5.05 7.17
CA ALA A 327 2.83 -3.65 7.44
C ALA A 327 1.62 -2.74 7.16
N THR A 328 0.89 -3.04 6.07
CA THR A 328 -0.36 -2.36 5.71
C THR A 328 -1.44 -2.68 6.75
N THR A 329 -1.62 -3.97 7.06
CA THR A 329 -2.61 -4.44 8.05
C THR A 329 -2.37 -3.81 9.41
N ASN A 330 -1.14 -3.84 9.91
CA ASN A 330 -0.81 -3.35 11.24
C ASN A 330 -0.99 -1.83 11.37
N ARG A 331 -0.54 -1.05 10.37
CA ARG A 331 -0.67 0.42 10.41
C ARG A 331 -2.14 0.86 10.36
N GLN A 332 -2.94 0.26 9.47
CA GLN A 332 -4.38 0.52 9.44
C GLN A 332 -5.05 0.09 10.74
N THR A 333 -4.73 -1.11 11.25
CA THR A 333 -5.30 -1.60 12.52
C THR A 333 -4.97 -0.68 13.69
N ALA A 334 -3.71 -0.24 13.82
CA ALA A 334 -3.29 0.66 14.89
C ALA A 334 -3.97 2.02 14.79
N LEU A 335 -4.04 2.63 13.60
CA LEU A 335 -4.74 3.89 13.40
C LEU A 335 -6.24 3.77 13.71
N ASN A 336 -6.88 2.69 13.24
CA ASN A 336 -8.31 2.46 13.40
C ASN A 336 -8.75 2.37 14.86
N GLN A 337 -7.86 1.95 15.78
CA GLN A 337 -8.19 1.84 17.20
C GLN A 337 -8.17 3.17 17.97
N ILE A 338 -7.52 4.22 17.43
CA ILE A 338 -7.36 5.51 18.12
C ILE A 338 -7.98 6.70 17.38
N CYS A 339 -8.11 6.64 16.05
CA CYS A 339 -8.59 7.79 15.27
C CYS A 339 -9.95 8.32 15.74
N GLN A 340 -10.89 7.46 16.16
CA GLN A 340 -12.21 7.88 16.64
C GLN A 340 -12.18 8.60 18.01
N GLN A 341 -11.05 8.57 18.72
CA GLN A 341 -10.82 9.33 19.95
C GLN A 341 -10.07 10.64 19.67
N CYS A 342 -9.76 10.91 18.40
CA CYS A 342 -9.01 12.07 17.93
C CYS A 342 -9.90 13.02 17.13
N ASP A 343 -9.66 14.31 17.26
CA ASP A 343 -10.33 15.34 16.44
C ASP A 343 -9.72 15.41 15.02
N LEU A 344 -8.44 15.03 14.89
CA LEU A 344 -7.69 15.06 13.63
C LEU A 344 -6.72 13.88 13.54
N THR A 345 -6.61 13.29 12.36
CA THR A 345 -5.52 12.39 11.98
C THR A 345 -4.52 13.10 11.08
N ILE A 346 -3.23 13.05 11.42
CA ILE A 346 -2.14 13.48 10.55
C ILE A 346 -1.39 12.23 10.09
N VAL A 347 -1.38 12.01 8.77
CA VAL A 347 -0.60 10.95 8.13
C VAL A 347 0.60 11.58 7.44
N VAL A 348 1.81 11.23 7.87
CA VAL A 348 3.03 11.69 7.21
C VAL A 348 3.40 10.75 6.06
N GLY A 349 3.43 11.26 4.82
CA GLY A 349 3.81 10.52 3.62
C GLY A 349 3.51 11.25 2.30
N SER A 350 4.06 10.72 1.20
CA SER A 350 3.86 11.30 -0.14
C SER A 350 2.47 10.97 -0.71
N GLN A 351 1.90 11.89 -1.49
CA GLN A 351 0.65 11.71 -2.24
C GLN A 351 0.72 10.58 -3.28
N SER A 352 1.94 10.24 -3.72
CA SER A 352 2.18 9.11 -4.62
C SER A 352 2.03 7.74 -3.93
N SER A 353 2.08 7.69 -2.60
CA SER A 353 2.04 6.44 -1.84
C SER A 353 0.62 5.90 -1.67
N SER A 354 0.34 4.70 -2.21
CA SER A 354 -0.95 4.01 -2.03
C SER A 354 -1.27 3.80 -0.55
N ASN A 355 -0.33 3.23 0.22
CA ASN A 355 -0.57 2.93 1.64
C ASN A 355 -0.76 4.19 2.50
N ALA A 356 -0.12 5.32 2.16
CA ALA A 356 -0.32 6.58 2.86
C ALA A 356 -1.75 7.10 2.67
N LYS A 357 -2.22 7.12 1.42
CA LYS A 357 -3.61 7.50 1.10
C LYS A 357 -4.63 6.58 1.77
N LYS A 358 -4.32 5.29 1.88
CA LYS A 358 -5.21 4.34 2.56
C LYS A 358 -5.28 4.58 4.07
N LEU A 359 -4.22 5.05 4.73
CA LEU A 359 -4.29 5.45 6.14
C LEU A 359 -5.20 6.67 6.36
N ALA A 360 -5.05 7.72 5.54
CA ALA A 360 -5.91 8.89 5.62
C ALA A 360 -7.38 8.51 5.38
N TYR A 361 -7.63 7.75 4.31
CA TYR A 361 -8.96 7.22 3.99
C TYR A 361 -9.55 6.34 5.11
N SER A 362 -8.75 5.48 5.76
CA SER A 362 -9.22 4.64 6.88
C SER A 362 -9.69 5.47 8.08
N SER A 363 -9.07 6.63 8.34
CA SER A 363 -9.53 7.58 9.36
C SER A 363 -10.81 8.29 8.94
N GLU A 364 -10.88 8.76 7.69
CA GLU A 364 -12.06 9.44 7.15
C GLU A 364 -13.30 8.54 7.16
N LEU A 365 -13.16 7.25 6.81
CA LEU A 365 -14.22 6.23 6.90
C LEU A 365 -14.77 6.06 8.33
N ARG A 366 -14.00 6.48 9.34
CA ARG A 366 -14.36 6.38 10.76
C ARG A 366 -14.83 7.72 11.33
N ASN A 367 -15.14 8.68 10.45
CA ASN A 367 -15.60 10.04 10.74
C ASN A 367 -14.59 10.91 11.47
N THR A 368 -13.29 10.60 11.38
CA THR A 368 -12.22 11.46 11.88
C THR A 368 -11.52 12.13 10.70
N PRO A 369 -11.57 13.48 10.60
CA PRO A 369 -10.85 14.22 9.56
C PRO A 369 -9.38 13.80 9.49
N ALA A 370 -8.86 13.65 8.27
CA ALA A 370 -7.47 13.26 8.06
C ALA A 370 -6.78 14.19 7.07
N VAL A 371 -5.49 14.40 7.29
CA VAL A 371 -4.63 15.06 6.30
C VAL A 371 -3.44 14.19 5.98
N LEU A 372 -3.11 14.12 4.69
CA LEU A 372 -1.90 13.48 4.18
C LEU A 372 -0.91 14.57 3.77
N VAL A 373 0.20 14.64 4.49
CA VAL A 373 1.23 15.67 4.31
C VAL A 373 2.61 15.03 4.22
N ASN A 374 3.45 15.54 3.32
CA ASN A 374 4.77 14.94 3.08
C ASN A 374 5.78 15.34 4.17
N SER A 375 5.70 16.59 4.64
CA SER A 375 6.55 17.14 5.69
C SER A 375 5.79 18.13 6.59
N VAL A 376 6.43 18.54 7.68
CA VAL A 376 5.91 19.55 8.60
C VAL A 376 5.75 20.92 7.94
N ASP A 377 6.58 21.21 6.94
CA ASP A 377 6.56 22.47 6.18
C ASP A 377 5.33 22.57 5.26
N ASP A 378 4.73 21.43 4.91
CA ASP A 378 3.53 21.35 4.05
C ASP A 378 2.22 21.42 4.87
N PHE A 379 2.30 21.48 6.20
CA PHE A 379 1.13 21.38 7.07
C PHE A 379 0.58 22.77 7.44
N ASP A 380 -0.72 22.98 7.19
CA ASP A 380 -1.41 24.21 7.59
C ASP A 380 -1.77 24.16 9.08
N PHE A 381 -0.91 24.76 9.91
CA PHE A 381 -1.12 24.85 11.36
C PHE A 381 -2.35 25.64 11.78
N SER A 382 -2.94 26.47 10.91
CA SER A 382 -4.17 27.19 11.24
C SER A 382 -5.35 26.23 11.46
N SER A 383 -5.28 25.02 10.89
CA SER A 383 -6.25 23.94 11.09
C SER A 383 -6.30 23.39 12.53
N LEU A 384 -5.32 23.69 13.38
CA LEU A 384 -5.24 23.17 14.74
C LEU A 384 -5.96 23.98 15.82
N ARG A 385 -6.64 25.08 15.46
CA ARG A 385 -7.23 26.04 16.42
C ARG A 385 -8.09 25.37 17.49
N ASP A 386 -8.98 24.47 17.07
CA ASP A 386 -9.96 23.80 17.94
C ASP A 386 -9.70 22.30 18.09
N VAL A 387 -8.53 21.82 17.64
CA VAL A 387 -8.12 20.41 17.69
C VAL A 387 -7.48 20.14 19.05
N LYS A 388 -8.11 19.30 19.88
CA LYS A 388 -7.60 18.90 21.20
C LYS A 388 -6.82 17.60 21.13
N THR A 389 -7.25 16.65 20.30
CA THR A 389 -6.61 15.33 20.20
C THR A 389 -6.19 15.01 18.77
N ILE A 390 -4.92 14.62 18.58
CA ILE A 390 -4.35 14.29 17.27
C ILE A 390 -3.88 12.85 17.25
N ALA A 391 -4.28 12.08 16.24
CA ALA A 391 -3.62 10.82 15.88
C ALA A 391 -2.52 11.11 14.85
N LEU A 392 -1.25 10.99 15.24
CA LEU A 392 -0.11 11.13 14.34
C LEU A 392 0.44 9.76 13.97
N THR A 393 0.47 9.48 12.68
CA THR A 393 1.05 8.25 12.12
C THR A 393 1.82 8.53 10.84
N SER A 394 2.47 7.53 10.28
CA SER A 394 3.22 7.67 9.04
C SER A 394 3.19 6.41 8.17
N ALA A 395 3.27 6.64 6.86
CA ALA A 395 3.21 5.61 5.84
C ALA A 395 4.43 4.68 5.85
N ALA A 396 4.29 3.51 5.23
CA ALA A 396 5.33 2.48 5.15
C ALA A 396 6.61 2.94 4.43
N SER A 397 6.55 4.02 3.65
CA SER A 397 7.65 4.63 2.90
C SER A 397 8.18 5.93 3.53
N THR A 398 7.70 6.30 4.71
CA THR A 398 8.06 7.57 5.35
C THR A 398 9.20 7.39 6.35
N PRO A 399 10.33 8.11 6.20
CA PRO A 399 11.40 8.14 7.19
C PRO A 399 10.91 8.62 8.56
N GLU A 400 11.38 7.99 9.64
CA GLU A 400 10.93 8.31 11.01
C GLU A 400 11.21 9.78 11.38
N GLU A 401 12.34 10.34 10.92
CA GLU A 401 12.70 11.75 11.11
C GLU A 401 11.62 12.74 10.68
N LEU A 402 10.85 12.45 9.63
CA LEU A 402 9.76 13.34 9.18
C LEU A 402 8.61 13.34 10.18
N THR A 403 8.34 12.19 10.80
CA THR A 403 7.32 12.07 11.84
C THR A 403 7.79 12.73 13.14
N GLN A 404 9.08 12.57 13.48
CA GLN A 404 9.65 13.20 14.67
C GLN A 404 9.62 14.73 14.60
N LYS A 405 9.81 15.33 13.41
CA LYS A 405 9.62 16.78 13.24
C LYS A 405 8.20 17.25 13.60
N PHE A 406 7.16 16.48 13.26
CA PHE A 406 5.81 16.79 13.72
C PHE A 406 5.68 16.69 15.24
N VAL A 407 6.25 15.64 15.85
CA VAL A 407 6.27 15.49 17.32
C VAL A 407 6.96 16.69 17.97
N GLU A 408 8.13 17.08 17.48
CA GLU A 408 8.90 18.21 17.99
C GLU A 408 8.13 19.53 17.90
N VAL A 409 7.48 19.80 16.77
CA VAL A 409 6.71 21.04 16.58
C VAL A 409 5.45 21.05 17.43
N LEU A 410 4.66 19.97 17.40
CA LEU A 410 3.35 19.92 18.08
C LEU A 410 3.46 19.87 19.61
N THR A 411 4.55 19.33 20.15
CA THR A 411 4.73 19.22 21.62
C THR A 411 5.30 20.49 22.27
N LYS A 412 5.82 21.44 21.47
CA LYS A 412 6.44 22.68 21.94
C LYS A 412 5.52 23.89 21.79
N GLU A 413 5.99 25.06 22.25
CA GLU A 413 5.34 26.34 21.97
C GLU A 413 5.17 26.55 20.45
N PRO A 414 4.01 27.04 19.98
CA PRO A 414 2.83 27.49 20.74
C PRO A 414 1.75 26.41 20.96
N PHE A 415 1.97 25.16 20.56
CA PHE A 415 0.92 24.13 20.45
C PHE A 415 0.69 23.31 21.74
N HIS A 416 1.78 22.94 22.42
CA HIS A 416 1.77 22.22 23.71
C HIS A 416 0.90 20.95 23.78
N TYR A 417 0.88 20.13 22.73
CA TYR A 417 0.25 18.81 22.83
C TYR A 417 1.07 17.90 23.75
N THR A 418 0.44 17.28 24.75
CA THR A 418 1.05 16.21 25.55
C THR A 418 1.24 14.97 24.68
N LEU A 419 2.48 14.54 24.49
CA LEU A 419 2.81 13.32 23.75
C LEU A 419 2.35 12.08 24.52
N ARG A 420 1.59 11.21 23.85
CA ARG A 420 1.24 9.86 24.33
C ARG A 420 1.57 8.84 23.26
N LEU A 421 2.33 7.80 23.61
CA LEU A 421 2.56 6.68 22.71
C LEU A 421 1.32 5.78 22.69
N PHE A 422 0.89 5.37 21.49
CA PHE A 422 -0.22 4.45 21.31
C PHE A 422 0.23 3.24 20.50
N GLU A 423 0.44 2.11 21.17
CA GLU A 423 1.08 0.91 20.61
C GLU A 423 0.20 -0.35 20.73
N PRO A 424 -0.99 -0.38 20.09
CA PRO A 424 -1.93 -1.48 20.23
C PRO A 424 -1.51 -2.77 19.53
N VAL A 425 -0.58 -2.68 18.58
CA VAL A 425 -0.20 -3.79 17.70
C VAL A 425 1.31 -4.01 17.79
N GLN A 426 1.71 -5.21 18.17
CA GLN A 426 3.11 -5.62 18.12
C GLN A 426 3.51 -6.02 16.69
N GLU A 427 4.46 -5.30 16.10
CA GLU A 427 4.95 -5.60 14.75
C GLU A 427 6.15 -6.57 14.79
N ASN A 428 5.92 -7.82 14.36
CA ASN A 428 6.99 -8.82 14.18
C ASN A 428 7.75 -8.57 12.87
N VAL A 429 8.75 -7.70 12.91
CA VAL A 429 9.52 -7.29 11.73
C VAL A 429 10.33 -8.47 11.16
N PRO A 430 10.14 -8.85 9.88
CA PRO A 430 10.91 -9.92 9.27
C PRO A 430 12.42 -9.62 9.22
N LYS A 431 13.26 -10.66 9.34
CA LYS A 431 14.72 -10.54 9.23
C LYS A 431 15.21 -10.75 7.80
N TRP A 432 14.64 -10.01 6.84
CA TRP A 432 15.08 -10.11 5.45
C TRP A 432 16.44 -9.46 5.24
N LYS A 433 17.34 -10.19 4.57
CA LYS A 433 18.65 -9.71 4.14
C LYS A 433 18.55 -9.02 2.77
N LEU A 434 19.63 -8.36 2.37
CA LEU A 434 19.82 -7.83 1.02
C LEU A 434 19.65 -8.91 -0.06
N PRO A 435 19.44 -8.53 -1.33
CA PRO A 435 19.39 -9.48 -2.46
C PRO A 435 20.60 -10.41 -2.46
N LYS A 436 20.38 -11.71 -2.68
CA LYS A 436 21.44 -12.74 -2.59
C LYS A 436 22.60 -12.47 -3.56
N ASN A 437 22.29 -12.00 -4.75
CA ASN A 437 23.29 -11.66 -5.75
C ASN A 437 24.13 -10.44 -5.34
N LEU A 438 23.52 -9.42 -4.73
CA LEU A 438 24.28 -8.31 -4.14
C LEU A 438 25.20 -8.79 -3.01
N LEU A 439 24.71 -9.67 -2.13
CA LEU A 439 25.55 -10.29 -1.09
C LEU A 439 26.74 -11.07 -1.68
N GLY A 440 26.53 -11.80 -2.78
CA GLY A 440 27.62 -12.45 -3.52
C GLY A 440 28.67 -11.47 -4.03
N LEU A 441 28.23 -10.36 -4.65
CA LEU A 441 29.12 -9.29 -5.11
C LEU A 441 29.88 -8.62 -3.95
N ILE A 442 29.25 -8.46 -2.78
CA ILE A 442 29.90 -7.93 -1.57
C ILE A 442 31.02 -8.88 -1.12
N GLU A 443 30.73 -10.18 -1.09
CA GLU A 443 31.71 -11.20 -0.67
C GLU A 443 32.89 -11.30 -1.64
N GLU A 444 32.64 -11.28 -2.95
CA GLU A 444 33.69 -11.27 -3.98
C GLU A 444 34.61 -10.06 -3.83
N ARG A 445 34.04 -8.87 -3.68
CA ARG A 445 34.84 -7.64 -3.51
C ARG A 445 35.67 -7.65 -2.22
N ARG A 446 35.13 -8.16 -1.12
CA ARG A 446 35.89 -8.32 0.14
C ARG A 446 37.07 -9.28 -0.02
N ARG A 447 36.94 -10.32 -0.84
CA ARG A 447 38.06 -11.23 -1.15
C ARG A 447 39.13 -10.54 -2.00
N GLU A 448 38.72 -9.71 -2.95
CA GLU A 448 39.65 -8.95 -3.82
C GLU A 448 40.42 -7.87 -3.07
N GLN A 449 39.82 -7.24 -2.05
CA GLN A 449 40.44 -6.16 -1.27
C GLN A 449 41.37 -6.66 -0.16
N GLY A 450 41.43 -7.97 0.12
CA GLY A 450 42.19 -8.56 1.23
C GLY A 450 41.63 -8.18 2.61
N PRO A 451 42.11 -8.80 3.70
CA PRO A 451 41.79 -8.33 5.05
C PRO A 451 42.34 -6.91 5.21
N GLN A 452 41.47 -5.94 5.51
CA GLN A 452 41.94 -4.65 6.03
C GLN A 452 42.64 -4.93 7.36
N ASP A 453 43.94 -4.69 7.41
CA ASP A 453 44.70 -4.70 8.66
C ASP A 453 44.04 -3.74 9.64
N SER A 454 43.54 -4.29 10.74
CA SER A 454 43.26 -3.55 11.95
C SER A 454 44.59 -3.13 12.59
N GLN A 455 45.26 -2.16 11.98
CA GLN A 455 46.31 -1.38 12.64
C GLN A 455 45.77 0.02 12.89
N ASP A 456 45.01 0.14 13.98
CA ASP A 456 44.90 1.42 14.68
C ASP A 456 44.85 1.13 16.18
N SER A 457 45.69 1.86 16.92
CA SER A 457 45.85 1.91 18.38
C SER A 457 46.71 0.86 19.10
N GLN A 458 47.95 0.66 18.67
CA GLN A 458 49.06 0.36 19.59
C GLN A 458 50.37 0.94 19.03
N ASP A 459 50.57 2.25 19.18
CA ASP A 459 51.91 2.87 19.27
C ASP A 459 51.79 4.38 19.45
N SER A 460 51.74 4.82 20.72
CA SER A 460 52.24 6.13 21.18
C SER A 460 52.02 6.31 22.69
N GLN A 461 52.63 5.45 23.51
CA GLN A 461 52.90 5.74 24.92
C GLN A 461 54.25 5.15 25.31
N ASP A 462 55.31 5.66 24.68
CA ASP A 462 56.67 5.57 25.21
C ASP A 462 57.47 6.73 24.62
N SER A 463 57.56 7.83 25.37
CA SER A 463 58.62 8.87 25.29
C SER A 463 58.16 10.20 25.90
N GLN A 464 57.88 10.24 27.20
CA GLN A 464 58.08 11.46 27.99
C GLN A 464 58.62 11.11 29.36
N ASP A 465 59.90 10.73 29.37
CA ASP A 465 60.75 10.81 30.55
C ASP A 465 62.06 11.44 30.08
N SER A 466 62.16 12.77 30.22
CA SER A 466 63.39 13.53 30.45
C SER A 466 63.20 15.02 30.17
N GLN A 467 63.68 15.82 31.14
CA GLN A 467 64.13 17.21 31.06
C GLN A 467 63.26 18.30 31.72
N VAL A 468 63.72 18.61 32.95
CA VAL A 468 63.78 19.90 33.70
C VAL A 468 62.54 20.36 34.45
#